data_AF-A0A3G7YK68-F1
#
_entry.id   AF-A0A3G7YK68-F1
#
_cell.length_a   1.000
_cell.length_b   1.000
_cell.length_c   1.000
_cell.angle_alpha   90.00
_cell.angle_beta   90.00
_cell.angle_gamma   90.00
#
_symmetry.space_group_name_H-M   'P 1'
#
loop_
_entity.id
_entity.type
_entity.pdbx_description
1 polymer ?
#
loop_
_entity_poly.entity_id
_entity_poly.type
_entity_poly.pdbx_seq_one_letter_code
_entity_poly.pdbx_strand_id
1 'polypeptide(L)'
;MLATEGVAGLSIYSVAERAQIPPSSVYHFFASVPALLQALTADVHAAFRAAIQAPIEHDSLQTWRDLSCIVEQRMLSIYSHDAAARQLILAQHGLTEVTQADRQHDLELGVLMLEVFNRHFDVPSLPNDVDVFALALELSDRVYARSVHQHGQITPRMAQEGMRVFDAYVGLYLPVYLPKR
;
A
#
# COMPACT_ATOMS: atom_id res chain seq x y z
N MET A 1 2.98 18.47 8.06
CA MET A 1 3.16 17.71 9.30
C MET A 1 3.81 16.38 8.97
N LEU A 2 3.08 15.31 8.65
CA LEU A 2 3.73 14.04 8.26
C LEU A 2 4.70 14.18 7.08
N ALA A 3 4.30 14.93 6.05
CA ALA A 3 5.13 15.21 4.87
C ALA A 3 6.41 16.02 5.15
N THR A 4 6.45 16.79 6.25
CA THR A 4 7.48 17.81 6.51
C THR A 4 8.35 17.50 7.73
N GLU A 5 7.79 16.82 8.74
CA GLU A 5 8.42 16.56 10.04
C GLU A 5 8.48 15.05 10.36
N GLY A 6 7.94 14.20 9.48
CA GLY A 6 7.83 12.77 9.72
C GLY A 6 6.91 12.43 10.90
N VAL A 7 6.88 11.15 11.26
CA VAL A 7 6.10 10.68 12.43
C VAL A 7 6.70 11.13 13.76
N ALA A 8 8.02 11.35 13.82
CA ALA A 8 8.72 11.75 15.04
C ALA A 8 8.38 13.18 15.52
N GLY A 9 7.99 14.07 14.61
CA GLY A 9 7.52 15.42 14.96
C GLY A 9 6.04 15.50 15.33
N LEU A 10 5.29 14.40 15.20
CA LEU A 10 3.84 14.43 15.40
C LEU A 10 3.48 14.42 16.89
N SER A 11 2.77 15.46 17.33
CA SER A 11 2.16 15.53 18.66
C SER A 11 0.71 16.03 18.58
N ILE A 12 -0.12 15.69 19.56
CA ILE A 12 -1.51 16.17 19.63
C ILE A 12 -1.58 17.70 19.58
N TYR A 13 -0.63 18.39 20.22
CA TYR A 13 -0.53 19.85 20.21
C TYR A 13 -0.19 20.40 18.82
N SER A 14 0.79 19.82 18.13
CA SER A 14 1.15 20.24 16.77
C SER A 14 -0.01 20.03 15.78
N VAL A 15 -0.79 18.97 15.96
CA VAL A 15 -1.99 18.68 15.16
C VAL A 15 -3.08 19.70 15.45
N ALA A 16 -3.32 20.02 16.72
CA ALA A 16 -4.31 21.02 17.14
C ALA A 16 -3.98 22.41 16.59
N GLU A 17 -2.72 22.82 16.69
CA GLU A 17 -2.22 24.09 16.15
C GLU A 17 -2.40 24.16 14.64
N ARG A 18 -2.00 23.11 13.91
CA ARG A 18 -2.15 23.02 12.45
C ARG A 18 -3.62 23.06 12.01
N ALA A 19 -4.49 22.38 12.74
CA ALA A 19 -5.92 22.31 12.47
C ALA A 19 -6.71 23.53 12.99
N GLN A 20 -6.04 24.46 13.69
CA GLN A 20 -6.63 25.64 14.31
C GLN A 20 -7.80 25.30 15.27
N ILE A 21 -7.66 24.19 16.01
CA ILE A 21 -8.64 23.75 17.02
C ILE A 21 -7.98 23.63 18.39
N PRO A 22 -8.74 23.68 19.49
CA PRO A 22 -8.19 23.41 20.82
C PRO A 22 -7.64 21.99 20.92
N PRO A 23 -6.51 21.77 21.63
CA PRO A 23 -5.99 20.42 21.87
C PRO A 23 -6.99 19.47 22.52
N SER A 24 -7.90 19.99 23.36
CA SER A 24 -8.99 19.22 23.97
C SER A 24 -9.94 18.60 22.92
N SER A 25 -10.17 19.29 21.80
CA SER A 25 -10.96 18.74 20.68
C SER A 25 -10.22 17.59 20.01
N VAL A 26 -8.90 17.67 19.85
CA VAL A 26 -8.12 16.55 19.28
C VAL A 26 -8.16 15.34 20.21
N TYR A 27 -8.00 15.54 21.52
CA TYR A 27 -8.13 14.45 22.51
C TYR A 27 -9.52 13.79 22.53
N HIS A 28 -10.56 14.51 22.15
CA HIS A 28 -11.90 13.94 22.00
C HIS A 28 -11.98 12.92 20.87
N PHE A 29 -11.27 13.15 19.76
CA PHE A 29 -11.25 12.25 18.60
C PHE A 29 -10.16 11.19 18.70
N PHE A 30 -9.00 11.53 19.26
CA PHE A 30 -7.85 10.65 19.35
C PHE A 30 -7.26 10.70 20.75
N ALA A 31 -7.40 9.60 21.48
CA ALA A 31 -6.91 9.48 22.86
C ALA A 31 -5.38 9.60 22.97
N SER A 32 -4.64 9.34 21.88
CA SER A 32 -3.17 9.34 21.86
C SER A 32 -2.63 9.54 20.43
N VAL A 33 -1.33 9.86 20.31
CA VAL A 33 -0.63 9.91 19.02
C VAL A 33 -0.67 8.56 18.29
N PRO A 34 -0.45 7.40 18.94
CA PRO A 34 -0.67 6.10 18.31
C PRO A 34 -2.08 5.91 17.73
N ALA A 35 -3.13 6.31 18.45
CA ALA A 35 -4.50 6.20 17.96
C ALA A 35 -4.75 7.07 16.72
N LEU A 36 -4.16 8.27 16.69
CA LEU A 36 -4.18 9.14 15.51
C LEU A 36 -3.43 8.51 14.32
N LEU A 37 -2.23 7.97 14.54
CA LEU A 37 -1.45 7.30 13.51
C LEU A 37 -2.19 6.08 12.95
N GLN A 38 -2.82 5.28 13.81
CA GLN A 38 -3.62 4.13 13.40
C GLN A 38 -4.79 4.53 12.50
N ALA A 39 -5.50 5.62 12.84
CA ALA A 39 -6.58 6.14 12.01
C ALA A 39 -6.07 6.62 10.64
N LEU A 40 -4.96 7.34 10.61
CA LEU A 40 -4.33 7.79 9.36
C LEU A 40 -3.85 6.62 8.50
N THR A 41 -3.27 5.60 9.11
CA THR A 41 -2.88 4.35 8.44
C THR A 41 -4.11 3.65 7.86
N ALA A 42 -5.23 3.58 8.59
CA ALA A 42 -6.47 3.01 8.10
C ALA A 42 -7.04 3.77 6.89
N ASP A 43 -6.97 5.11 6.89
CA ASP A 43 -7.38 5.94 5.75
C ASP A 43 -6.52 5.70 4.51
N VAL A 44 -5.19 5.60 4.69
CA VAL A 44 -4.25 5.24 3.60
C VAL A 44 -4.58 3.85 3.04
N HIS A 45 -4.80 2.86 3.90
CA HIS A 45 -5.19 1.51 3.47
C HIS A 45 -6.55 1.48 2.79
N ALA A 46 -7.50 2.32 3.19
CA ALA A 46 -8.77 2.48 2.49
C ALA A 46 -8.57 3.02 1.06
N ALA A 47 -7.63 3.95 0.86
CA ALA A 47 -7.27 4.43 -0.48
C ALA A 47 -6.67 3.32 -1.35
N PHE A 48 -5.79 2.47 -0.80
CA PHE A 48 -5.25 1.31 -1.52
C PHE A 48 -6.34 0.31 -1.90
N ARG A 49 -7.24 -0.04 -0.97
CA ARG A 49 -8.38 -0.92 -1.26
C ARG A 49 -9.25 -0.37 -2.39
N ALA A 50 -9.57 0.93 -2.34
CA ALA A 50 -10.34 1.59 -3.38
C ALA A 50 -9.63 1.56 -4.75
N ALA A 51 -8.30 1.76 -4.77
CA ALA A 51 -7.50 1.67 -5.99
C ALA A 51 -7.50 0.27 -6.60
N ILE A 52 -7.35 -0.78 -5.78
CA ILE A 52 -7.39 -2.17 -6.24
C ILE A 52 -8.79 -2.51 -6.77
N GLN A 53 -9.85 -2.08 -6.07
CA GLN A 53 -11.24 -2.36 -6.44
C GLN A 53 -11.79 -1.53 -7.58
N ALA A 54 -11.14 -0.41 -7.93
CA ALA A 54 -11.63 0.46 -8.99
C ALA A 54 -11.85 -0.34 -10.30
N PRO A 55 -12.90 -0.05 -11.08
CA PRO A 55 -13.26 -0.84 -12.24
C PRO A 55 -12.10 -1.06 -13.22
N ILE A 56 -11.99 -2.27 -13.76
CA ILE A 56 -10.98 -2.64 -14.75
C ILE A 56 -11.71 -3.18 -15.98
N GLU A 57 -11.39 -2.63 -17.14
CA GLU A 57 -11.97 -3.06 -18.41
C GLU A 57 -11.40 -4.43 -18.80
N HIS A 58 -12.17 -5.48 -18.53
CA HIS A 58 -11.74 -6.86 -18.72
C HIS A 58 -11.28 -7.14 -20.15
N ASP A 59 -11.96 -6.59 -21.16
CA ASP A 59 -11.67 -6.87 -22.57
C ASP A 59 -10.32 -6.29 -23.04
N SER A 60 -9.83 -5.24 -22.39
CA SER A 60 -8.51 -4.67 -22.66
C SER A 60 -7.36 -5.57 -22.17
N LEU A 61 -7.62 -6.47 -21.21
CA LEU A 61 -6.60 -7.34 -20.62
C LEU A 61 -6.26 -8.49 -21.58
N GLN A 62 -4.98 -8.64 -21.93
CA GLN A 62 -4.46 -9.77 -22.72
C GLN A 62 -3.82 -10.83 -21.82
N THR A 63 -3.13 -10.39 -20.77
CA THR A 63 -2.43 -11.23 -19.80
C THR A 63 -2.66 -10.72 -18.38
N TRP A 64 -2.41 -11.58 -17.39
CA TRP A 64 -2.49 -11.15 -15.99
C TRP A 64 -1.46 -10.06 -15.64
N ARG A 65 -0.37 -9.93 -16.42
CA ARG A 65 0.60 -8.83 -16.24
C ARG A 65 0.03 -7.48 -16.64
N ASP A 66 -0.92 -7.43 -17.57
CA ASP A 66 -1.63 -6.18 -17.88
C ASP A 66 -2.45 -5.74 -16.65
N LEU A 67 -3.11 -6.70 -16.00
CA LEU A 67 -3.84 -6.47 -14.77
C LEU A 67 -2.92 -6.01 -13.63
N SER A 68 -1.81 -6.72 -13.40
CA SER A 68 -0.81 -6.32 -12.41
C SER A 68 -0.32 -4.89 -12.67
N CYS A 69 0.02 -4.58 -13.93
CA CYS A 69 0.48 -3.26 -14.33
C CYS A 69 -0.54 -2.15 -14.02
N ILE A 70 -1.83 -2.37 -14.31
CA ILE A 70 -2.90 -1.41 -13.99
C ILE A 70 -3.00 -1.18 -12.48
N VAL A 71 -3.02 -2.25 -11.68
CA VAL A 71 -3.19 -2.11 -10.23
C VAL A 71 -1.97 -1.45 -9.59
N GLU A 72 -0.76 -1.86 -9.96
CA GLU A 72 0.49 -1.25 -9.48
C GLU A 72 0.57 0.24 -9.82
N GLN A 73 0.17 0.64 -11.04
CA GLN A 73 0.13 2.06 -11.41
C GLN A 73 -0.81 2.87 -10.50
N ARG A 74 -1.95 2.30 -10.10
CA ARG A 74 -2.88 2.96 -9.17
C ARG A 74 -2.28 3.08 -7.77
N MET A 75 -1.59 2.04 -7.29
CA MET A 75 -0.87 2.08 -6.01
C MET A 75 0.25 3.13 -6.02
N LEU A 76 1.06 3.16 -7.08
CA LEU A 76 2.12 4.17 -7.27
C LEU A 76 1.56 5.59 -7.31
N SER A 77 0.38 5.79 -7.90
CA SER A 77 -0.30 7.10 -7.90
C SER A 77 -0.67 7.56 -6.49
N ILE A 78 -1.08 6.66 -5.60
CA ILE A 78 -1.30 6.99 -4.18
C ILE A 78 0.03 7.45 -3.57
N TYR A 79 1.09 6.67 -3.74
CA TYR A 79 2.40 7.04 -3.21
C TYR A 79 2.96 8.34 -3.77
N SER A 80 2.65 8.73 -5.01
CA SER A 80 3.14 10.01 -5.56
C SER A 80 2.40 11.22 -4.96
N HIS A 81 1.09 11.09 -4.74
CA HIS A 81 0.25 12.20 -4.30
C HIS A 81 0.09 12.29 -2.78
N ASP A 82 0.29 11.18 -2.06
CA ASP A 82 0.10 11.11 -0.62
C ASP A 82 1.42 10.92 0.12
N ALA A 83 1.90 12.01 0.72
CA ALA A 83 3.08 11.98 1.57
C ALA A 83 2.85 11.23 2.89
N ALA A 84 1.61 11.18 3.41
CA ALA A 84 1.27 10.37 4.57
C ALA A 84 1.40 8.88 4.23
N ALA A 85 0.94 8.44 3.05
CA ALA A 85 1.15 7.06 2.60
C ALA A 85 2.63 6.68 2.54
N ARG A 86 3.48 7.54 1.97
CA ARG A 86 4.94 7.29 1.93
C ARG A 86 5.56 7.23 3.31
N GLN A 87 5.12 8.08 4.24
CA GLN A 87 5.62 8.01 5.60
C GLN A 87 5.11 6.73 6.25
N LEU A 88 3.79 6.58 6.42
CA LEU A 88 3.15 5.54 7.20
C LEU A 88 3.50 4.12 6.75
N ILE A 89 3.59 3.89 5.43
CA ILE A 89 3.84 2.55 4.85
C ILE A 89 5.32 2.33 4.52
N LEU A 90 5.97 3.30 3.85
CA LEU A 90 7.33 3.08 3.33
C LEU A 90 8.43 3.49 4.32
N ALA A 91 8.15 4.39 5.27
CA ALA A 91 9.11 4.69 6.32
C ALA A 91 9.06 3.58 7.38
N GLN A 92 10.21 2.95 7.64
CA GLN A 92 10.34 1.95 8.70
C GLN A 92 10.15 2.63 10.06
N HIS A 93 8.92 2.61 10.57
CA HIS A 93 8.63 3.13 11.90
C HIS A 93 8.94 2.06 12.94
N GLY A 94 9.83 2.37 13.89
CA GLY A 94 10.13 1.50 15.04
C GLY A 94 8.98 1.35 16.05
N LEU A 95 7.75 1.72 15.67
CA LEU A 95 6.54 1.63 16.49
C LEU A 95 5.83 0.30 16.19
N THR A 96 5.97 -0.66 17.09
CA THR A 96 5.47 -2.04 16.93
C THR A 96 3.97 -2.13 16.64
N GLU A 97 3.16 -1.22 17.21
CA GLU A 97 1.70 -1.19 17.02
C GLU A 97 1.33 -0.79 15.58
N VAL A 98 2.03 0.18 15.01
CA VAL A 98 1.86 0.60 13.61
C VAL A 98 2.31 -0.54 12.70
N THR A 99 3.43 -1.21 13.00
CA THR A 99 3.92 -2.37 12.24
C THR A 99 2.97 -3.56 12.25
N GLN A 100 2.23 -3.80 13.35
CA GLN A 100 1.26 -4.89 13.41
C GLN A 100 -0.01 -4.57 12.61
N ALA A 101 -0.52 -3.33 12.75
CA ALA A 101 -1.64 -2.88 11.94
C ALA A 101 -1.29 -2.95 10.45
N ASP A 102 -0.08 -2.53 10.07
CA ASP A 102 0.40 -2.56 8.68
C ASP A 102 0.33 -3.98 8.10
N ARG A 103 0.90 -4.98 8.79
CA ARG A 103 0.82 -6.38 8.35
C ARG A 103 -0.60 -6.90 8.17
N GLN A 104 -1.52 -6.53 9.06
CA GLN A 104 -2.91 -6.97 8.93
C GLN A 104 -3.55 -6.40 7.66
N HIS A 105 -3.24 -5.15 7.32
CA HIS A 105 -3.74 -4.54 6.11
C HIS A 105 -3.06 -5.09 4.85
N ASP A 106 -1.76 -5.41 4.89
CA ASP A 106 -1.08 -6.06 3.76
C ASP A 106 -1.71 -7.41 3.42
N LEU A 107 -2.11 -8.19 4.44
CA LEU A 107 -2.87 -9.42 4.24
C LEU A 107 -4.24 -9.15 3.58
N GLU A 108 -4.97 -8.14 4.03
CA GLU A 108 -6.25 -7.74 3.42
C GLU A 108 -6.08 -7.31 1.96
N LEU A 109 -5.04 -6.51 1.66
CA LEU A 109 -4.73 -6.09 0.29
C LEU A 109 -4.32 -7.29 -0.57
N GLY A 110 -3.58 -8.24 -0.02
CA GLY A 110 -3.21 -9.49 -0.70
C GLY A 110 -4.41 -10.34 -1.09
N VAL A 111 -5.36 -10.53 -0.17
CA VAL A 111 -6.64 -11.21 -0.44
C VAL A 111 -7.42 -10.48 -1.53
N LEU A 112 -7.53 -9.17 -1.42
CA LEU A 112 -8.25 -8.35 -2.39
C LEU A 112 -7.62 -8.39 -3.79
N MET A 113 -6.29 -8.40 -3.86
CA MET A 113 -5.56 -8.56 -5.12
C MET A 113 -5.87 -9.91 -5.77
N LEU A 114 -5.86 -11.00 -4.97
CA LEU A 114 -6.22 -12.32 -5.45
C LEU A 114 -7.66 -12.38 -5.97
N GLU A 115 -8.61 -11.72 -5.30
CA GLU A 115 -10.00 -11.62 -5.75
C GLU A 115 -10.12 -10.89 -7.09
N VAL A 116 -9.40 -9.78 -7.26
CA VAL A 116 -9.39 -9.03 -8.54
C VAL A 116 -8.78 -9.87 -9.65
N PHE A 117 -7.68 -10.58 -9.39
CA PHE A 117 -7.09 -11.50 -10.37
C PHE A 117 -8.07 -12.62 -10.75
N ASN A 118 -8.72 -13.25 -9.77
CA ASN A 118 -9.76 -14.25 -9.99
C ASN A 118 -10.98 -13.70 -10.73
N ARG A 119 -11.24 -12.40 -10.74
CA ARG A 119 -12.37 -11.85 -11.51
C ARG A 119 -12.12 -11.89 -13.01
N HIS A 120 -10.85 -11.79 -13.43
CA HIS A 120 -10.50 -11.63 -14.84
C HIS A 120 -9.79 -12.85 -15.42
N PHE A 121 -9.17 -13.69 -14.59
CA PHE A 121 -8.39 -14.84 -15.04
C PHE A 121 -8.67 -16.10 -14.20
N ASP A 122 -8.46 -17.25 -14.82
CA ASP A 122 -8.47 -18.55 -14.13
C ASP A 122 -7.17 -18.76 -13.35
N VAL A 123 -7.10 -18.13 -12.19
CA VAL A 123 -5.96 -18.25 -11.26
C VAL A 123 -5.94 -19.68 -10.67
N PRO A 124 -4.78 -20.39 -10.72
CA PRO A 124 -4.66 -21.70 -10.09
C PRO A 124 -4.77 -21.61 -8.58
N SER A 125 -5.05 -22.75 -7.93
CA SER A 125 -4.99 -22.83 -6.46
C SER A 125 -3.58 -22.49 -5.97
N LEU A 126 -3.48 -21.47 -5.13
CA LEU A 126 -2.23 -21.06 -4.50
C LEU A 126 -1.98 -21.88 -3.22
N PRO A 127 -0.72 -21.94 -2.73
CA PRO A 127 -0.41 -22.57 -1.45
C PRO A 127 -1.13 -21.87 -0.28
N ASN A 128 -1.48 -22.64 0.75
CA ASN A 128 -2.19 -22.14 1.93
C ASN A 128 -1.25 -21.74 3.08
N ASP A 129 0.04 -22.02 2.96
CA ASP A 129 1.07 -21.74 3.96
C ASP A 129 1.77 -20.38 3.74
N VAL A 130 1.44 -19.67 2.66
CA VAL A 130 1.98 -18.35 2.33
C VAL A 130 0.95 -17.47 1.64
N ASP A 131 0.83 -16.23 2.12
CA ASP A 131 0.02 -15.19 1.49
C ASP A 131 0.77 -14.59 0.29
N VAL A 132 0.75 -15.30 -0.85
CA VAL A 132 1.54 -14.97 -2.05
C VAL A 132 1.42 -13.51 -2.47
N PHE A 133 0.19 -12.98 -2.55
CA PHE A 133 -0.03 -11.61 -2.99
C PHE A 133 0.37 -10.56 -1.94
N ALA A 134 0.15 -10.84 -0.65
CA ALA A 134 0.59 -9.93 0.42
C ALA A 134 2.11 -9.82 0.43
N LEU A 135 2.82 -10.96 0.35
CA LEU A 135 4.27 -10.97 0.29
C LEU A 135 4.82 -10.29 -0.98
N ALA A 136 4.14 -10.40 -2.11
CA ALA A 136 4.51 -9.69 -3.34
C ALA A 136 4.44 -8.16 -3.16
N LEU A 137 3.40 -7.66 -2.49
CA LEU A 137 3.22 -6.25 -2.16
C LEU A 137 4.33 -5.77 -1.21
N GLU A 138 4.58 -6.50 -0.12
CA GLU A 138 5.63 -6.18 0.84
C GLU A 138 7.01 -6.08 0.16
N LEU A 139 7.34 -7.01 -0.74
CA LEU A 139 8.60 -7.01 -1.48
C LEU A 139 8.73 -5.78 -2.40
N SER A 140 7.64 -5.38 -3.05
CA SER A 140 7.59 -4.20 -3.92
C SER A 140 7.75 -2.91 -3.12
N ASP A 141 7.08 -2.82 -1.96
CA ASP A 141 7.22 -1.71 -1.03
C ASP A 141 8.64 -1.55 -0.50
N ARG A 142 9.43 -2.64 -0.34
CA ARG A 142 10.86 -2.51 0.00
C ARG A 142 11.66 -1.81 -1.09
N VAL A 143 11.32 -1.99 -2.37
CA VAL A 143 11.94 -1.26 -3.47
C VAL A 143 11.55 0.21 -3.43
N TYR A 144 10.26 0.51 -3.21
CA TYR A 144 9.76 1.88 -3.11
C TYR A 144 10.33 2.63 -1.92
N ALA A 145 10.36 2.00 -0.74
CA ALA A 145 10.97 2.53 0.48
C ALA A 145 12.45 2.86 0.28
N ARG A 146 13.20 2.00 -0.40
CA ARG A 146 14.60 2.28 -0.76
C ARG A 146 14.71 3.54 -1.62
N SER A 147 13.84 3.70 -2.61
CA SER A 147 13.83 4.91 -3.45
C SER A 147 13.51 6.17 -2.65
N VAL A 148 12.48 6.12 -1.80
CA VAL A 148 12.10 7.26 -0.96
C VAL A 148 13.22 7.63 0.01
N HIS A 149 13.88 6.65 0.61
CA HIS A 149 15.02 6.88 1.49
C HIS A 149 16.21 7.52 0.76
N GLN A 150 16.49 7.12 -0.48
CA GLN A 150 17.64 7.61 -1.25
C GLN A 150 17.36 8.93 -1.98
N HIS A 151 16.13 9.17 -2.42
CA HIS A 151 15.77 10.25 -3.34
C HIS A 151 14.63 11.14 -2.84
N GLY A 152 14.05 10.87 -1.67
CA GLY A 152 12.86 11.57 -1.15
C GLY A 152 11.56 11.23 -1.89
N GLN A 153 11.62 10.42 -2.95
CA GLN A 153 10.49 10.04 -3.79
C GLN A 153 10.71 8.67 -4.45
N ILE A 154 9.64 8.05 -4.93
CA ILE A 154 9.74 6.89 -5.82
C ILE A 154 10.12 7.41 -7.21
N THR A 155 11.33 7.11 -7.66
CA THR A 155 11.77 7.50 -9.01
C THR A 155 11.08 6.62 -10.06
N PRO A 156 10.92 7.08 -11.33
CA PRO A 156 10.35 6.26 -12.38
C PRO A 156 11.07 4.92 -12.58
N ARG A 157 12.40 4.91 -12.40
CA ARG A 157 13.18 3.66 -12.49
C ARG A 157 12.87 2.70 -11.35
N MET A 158 12.75 3.21 -10.11
CA MET A 158 12.43 2.38 -8.95
C MET A 158 10.97 1.90 -8.95
N ALA A 159 10.05 2.70 -9.49
CA ALA A 159 8.68 2.28 -9.76
C ALA A 159 8.65 1.04 -10.67
N GLN A 160 9.38 1.08 -11.78
CA GLN A 160 9.50 -0.08 -12.68
C GLN A 160 10.11 -1.30 -11.99
N GLU A 161 11.14 -1.11 -11.14
CA GLU A 161 11.75 -2.24 -10.44
C GLU A 161 10.82 -2.86 -9.39
N GLY A 162 10.00 -2.07 -8.69
CA GLY A 162 9.00 -2.63 -7.77
C GLY A 162 7.96 -3.47 -8.50
N MET A 163 7.43 -2.95 -9.61
CA MET A 163 6.53 -3.73 -10.49
C MET A 163 7.16 -5.04 -10.97
N ARG A 164 8.45 -5.00 -11.35
CA ARG A 164 9.18 -6.21 -11.77
C ARG A 164 9.35 -7.21 -10.64
N VAL A 165 9.53 -6.75 -9.40
CA VAL A 165 9.60 -7.62 -8.21
C VAL A 165 8.26 -8.32 -7.98
N PHE A 166 7.15 -7.57 -8.03
CA PHE A 166 5.80 -8.12 -7.95
C PHE A 166 5.58 -9.21 -9.01
N ASP A 167 5.79 -8.86 -10.29
CA ASP A 167 5.57 -9.77 -11.43
C ASP A 167 6.47 -11.01 -11.37
N ALA A 168 7.73 -10.84 -10.97
CA ALA A 168 8.67 -11.95 -10.88
C ALA A 168 8.26 -12.93 -9.78
N TYR A 169 7.87 -12.43 -8.61
CA TYR A 169 7.48 -13.27 -7.49
C TYR A 169 6.14 -13.98 -7.74
N VAL A 170 5.11 -13.23 -8.13
CA VAL A 170 3.79 -13.80 -8.45
C VAL A 170 3.87 -14.75 -9.64
N GLY A 171 4.74 -14.46 -10.60
CA GLY A 171 5.02 -15.33 -11.75
C GLY A 171 5.65 -16.68 -11.41
N LEU A 172 6.14 -16.90 -10.18
CA LEU A 172 6.52 -18.23 -9.70
C LEU A 172 5.31 -19.15 -9.46
N TYR A 173 4.14 -18.55 -9.22
CA TYR A 173 2.90 -19.24 -8.90
C TYR A 173 1.87 -19.16 -10.05
N LEU A 174 1.92 -18.09 -10.85
CA LEU A 174 1.03 -17.89 -11.99
C LEU A 174 1.72 -18.27 -13.31
N PRO A 175 1.17 -19.21 -14.09
CA PRO A 175 1.59 -19.46 -15.46
C PRO A 175 1.67 -18.17 -16.29
N VAL A 176 2.59 -18.13 -17.25
CA VAL A 176 2.79 -16.97 -18.14
C VAL A 176 1.50 -16.58 -18.85
N TYR A 177 0.71 -17.58 -19.25
CA TYR A 177 -0.59 -17.41 -19.88
C TYR A 177 -1.65 -18.03 -18.98
N LEU A 178 -2.53 -17.18 -18.44
CA LEU A 178 -3.75 -17.60 -17.76
C LEU A 178 -4.93 -17.43 -18.70
N PRO A 179 -5.86 -18.40 -18.77
CA PRO A 179 -7.13 -18.20 -19.46
C PRO A 179 -7.89 -17.03 -18.83
N LYS A 180 -8.55 -16.22 -19.67
CA LYS A 180 -9.53 -15.24 -19.21
C LYS A 180 -10.80 -15.95 -18.79
N ARG A 181 -11.45 -15.45 -17.75
CA ARG A 181 -12.77 -15.91 -17.28
C ARG A 181 -13.91 -15.32 -18.10
#